data_AF-A0A6B3FZP7-F1
#
_entry.id   AF-A0A6B3FZP7-F1
#
_cell.length_a   1.000
_cell.length_b   1.000
_cell.length_c   1.000
_cell.angle_alpha   90.00
_cell.angle_beta   90.00
_cell.angle_gamma   90.00
#
_symmetry.space_group_name_H-M   'P 1'
#
loop_
_entity.id
_entity.type
_entity.pdbx_description
1 polymer ?
#
loop_
_entity_poly.entity_id
_entity_poly.type
_entity_poly.pdbx_seq_one_letter_code
_entity_poly.pdbx_strand_id
1 'polypeptide(L)'
;MHASAGDLFGLPPEDRTSSPYTGYTRAHWEAAADGMLKAAWKWATPGGARLDLPGPPSQSGVRSDGLEGYARTFLAAGFRVAGAGGKDPQGLLERYADGL
;
A
#
# COMPACT_ATOMS: atom_id res chain seq x y z
N MET A 1 -2.65 23.49 7.32
CA MET A 1 -2.63 22.43 8.35
C MET A 1 -1.95 21.22 7.71
N HIS A 2 -0.67 20.99 7.98
CA HIS A 2 0.04 19.83 7.43
C HIS A 2 -0.30 18.62 8.29
N ALA A 3 -1.10 17.69 7.75
CA ALA A 3 -1.29 16.38 8.37
C ALA A 3 0.06 15.67 8.44
N SER A 4 0.41 15.13 9.60
CA SER A 4 1.61 14.32 9.73
C SER A 4 1.42 12.98 9.00
N ALA A 5 2.51 12.29 8.65
CA ALA A 5 2.41 10.93 8.11
C ALA A 5 1.67 9.97 9.07
N GLY A 6 1.74 10.25 10.38
CA GLY A 6 0.97 9.53 11.41
C GLY A 6 -0.54 9.67 11.23
N ASP A 7 -1.02 10.88 10.92
CA ASP A 7 -2.45 11.15 10.71
C ASP A 7 -2.96 10.56 9.39
N LEU A 8 -2.12 10.53 8.36
CA LEU A 8 -2.48 10.01 7.04
C LEU A 8 -2.66 8.49 7.01
N PHE A 9 -1.93 7.78 7.87
CA PHE A 9 -1.93 6.31 7.90
C PHE A 9 -2.52 5.71 9.18
N GLY A 10 -2.92 6.54 10.16
CA GLY A 10 -3.43 6.05 11.44
C GLY A 10 -2.38 5.23 12.19
N LEU A 11 -1.13 5.71 12.21
CA LEU A 11 -0.05 5.00 12.89
C LEU A 11 -0.35 4.91 14.39
N PRO A 12 -0.10 3.75 15.03
CA PRO A 12 -0.24 3.63 16.47
C PRO A 12 0.82 4.49 17.20
N PRO A 13 0.69 4.70 18.52
CA PRO A 13 1.74 5.34 19.29
C PRO A 13 3.06 4.55 19.24
N GLU A 14 4.17 5.27 19.30
CA GLU A 14 5.51 4.67 19.37
C GLU A 14 5.66 3.76 20.60
N ASP A 15 6.26 2.59 20.41
CA ASP A 15 6.68 1.68 21.48
C ASP A 15 8.21 1.59 21.52
N ARG A 16 8.79 2.43 22.38
CA ARG A 16 10.23 2.49 22.62
C ARG A 16 10.75 1.35 23.50
N THR A 17 9.87 0.55 24.10
CA THR A 17 10.26 -0.63 24.88
C THR A 17 10.60 -1.79 23.95
N SER A 18 9.76 -2.07 22.94
CA SER A 18 10.03 -3.14 21.97
C SER A 18 10.87 -2.68 20.76
N SER A 19 10.89 -1.38 20.45
CA SER A 19 11.68 -0.80 19.37
C SER A 19 12.40 0.48 19.83
N PRO A 20 13.57 0.38 20.47
CA PRO A 20 14.20 1.52 21.17
C PRO A 20 14.54 2.72 20.27
N TYR A 21 14.96 2.46 19.04
CA TYR A 21 15.50 3.51 18.17
C TYR A 21 14.44 4.26 17.37
N THR A 22 13.38 3.60 16.93
CA THR A 22 12.33 4.21 16.10
C THR A 22 10.98 4.27 16.79
N GLY A 23 10.72 3.41 17.79
CA GLY A 23 9.39 3.21 18.35
C GLY A 23 8.45 2.41 17.43
N TYR A 24 8.91 2.04 16.23
CA TYR A 24 8.06 1.39 15.25
C TYR A 24 8.06 -0.13 15.43
N THR A 25 6.86 -0.65 15.56
CA THR A 25 6.55 -2.07 15.71
C THR A 25 5.93 -2.62 14.42
N ARG A 26 5.60 -3.91 14.38
CA ARG A 26 4.83 -4.51 13.27
C ARG A 26 3.57 -3.71 12.94
N ALA A 27 2.84 -3.25 13.96
CA ALA A 27 1.60 -2.50 13.76
C ALA A 27 1.80 -1.19 12.98
N HIS A 28 2.95 -0.52 13.14
CA HIS A 28 3.29 0.66 12.36
C HIS A 28 3.49 0.33 10.88
N TRP A 29 4.21 -0.76 10.59
CA TRP A 29 4.45 -1.20 9.22
C TRP A 29 3.20 -1.74 8.53
N GLU A 30 2.31 -2.41 9.27
CA GLU A 30 0.99 -2.80 8.78
C GLU A 30 0.12 -1.59 8.43
N ALA A 31 0.04 -0.59 9.32
CA ALA A 31 -0.70 0.65 9.08
C ALA A 31 -0.13 1.42 7.87
N ALA A 32 1.19 1.49 7.74
CA ALA A 32 1.83 2.09 6.57
C ALA A 32 1.50 1.33 5.27
N ALA A 33 1.54 0.00 5.28
CA ALA A 33 1.17 -0.82 4.13
C ALA A 33 -0.30 -0.60 3.74
N ASP A 34 -1.23 -0.70 4.70
CA ASP A 34 -2.66 -0.49 4.48
C ASP A 34 -2.93 0.92 3.91
N GLY A 35 -2.25 1.91 4.47
CA GLY A 35 -2.31 3.30 4.03
C GLY A 35 -1.78 3.53 2.62
N MET A 36 -0.60 2.99 2.29
CA MET A 36 0.00 3.10 0.96
C MET A 36 -0.86 2.39 -0.10
N LEU A 37 -1.37 1.19 0.20
CA LEU A 37 -2.27 0.47 -0.70
C LEU A 37 -3.54 1.27 -0.94
N LYS A 38 -4.20 1.75 0.12
CA LYS A 38 -5.40 2.59 0.00
C LYS A 38 -5.15 3.86 -0.81
N ALA A 39 -3.98 4.47 -0.69
CA ALA A 39 -3.61 5.66 -1.45
C ALA A 39 -3.39 5.35 -2.94
N ALA A 40 -2.67 4.26 -3.25
CA ALA A 40 -2.36 3.86 -4.63
C ALA A 40 -3.63 3.47 -5.40
N TRP A 41 -4.56 2.74 -4.75
CA TRP A 41 -5.81 2.30 -5.36
C TRP A 41 -6.75 3.42 -5.80
N LYS A 42 -6.53 4.68 -5.35
CA LYS A 42 -7.27 5.85 -5.87
C LYS A 42 -6.99 6.12 -7.35
N TRP A 43 -5.89 5.57 -7.88
CA TRP A 43 -5.43 5.75 -9.25
C TRP A 43 -5.62 4.48 -10.09
N ALA A 44 -6.42 3.54 -9.61
CA ALA A 44 -6.74 2.35 -10.38
C ALA A 44 -7.51 2.70 -11.65
N THR A 45 -7.15 2.05 -12.75
CA THR A 45 -7.94 2.07 -13.97
C THR A 45 -9.30 1.38 -13.75
N PRO A 46 -10.33 1.65 -14.57
CA PRO A 46 -11.66 1.06 -14.38
C PRO A 46 -11.69 -0.47 -14.30
N GLY A 47 -10.75 -1.15 -14.98
CA GLY A 47 -10.63 -2.61 -14.95
C GLY A 47 -9.56 -3.13 -13.99
N GLY A 48 -9.01 -2.32 -13.08
CA GLY A 48 -8.08 -2.77 -12.04
C GLY A 48 -6.66 -3.20 -12.49
N ALA A 49 -6.43 -3.40 -13.79
CA ALA A 49 -5.18 -3.96 -14.33
C ALA A 49 -3.94 -3.04 -14.24
N ARG A 50 -4.11 -1.76 -13.89
CA ARG A 50 -3.03 -0.77 -13.73
C ARG A 50 -3.39 0.25 -12.67
N LEU A 51 -2.36 0.81 -12.04
CA LEU A 51 -2.44 1.98 -11.15
C LEU A 51 -1.72 3.16 -11.79
N ASP A 52 -2.45 4.05 -12.45
CA ASP A 52 -1.91 5.18 -13.23
C ASP A 52 -1.60 6.37 -12.27
N LEU A 53 -0.56 6.22 -11.45
CA LEU A 53 -0.13 7.20 -10.44
C LEU A 53 0.22 8.57 -11.08
N PRO A 54 -0.06 9.70 -10.40
CA PRO A 54 0.25 11.02 -10.93
C PRO A 54 1.75 11.30 -10.88
N GLY A 55 2.26 12.02 -11.87
CA GLY A 55 3.66 12.41 -11.95
C GLY A 55 4.21 12.35 -13.37
N PRO A 56 5.47 12.74 -13.57
CA PRO A 56 6.13 12.57 -14.84
C PRO A 56 6.28 11.06 -15.15
N PRO A 57 6.04 10.62 -16.40
CA PRO A 57 6.27 9.24 -16.79
C PRO A 57 7.75 8.88 -16.71
N SER A 58 8.04 7.61 -16.44
CA SER A 58 9.38 7.07 -16.58
C SER A 58 9.78 6.94 -18.05
N GLN A 59 11.04 6.57 -18.30
CA GLN A 59 11.51 6.26 -19.65
C GLN A 59 10.78 5.06 -20.28
N SER A 60 10.19 4.18 -19.46
CA SER A 60 9.40 3.03 -19.93
C SER A 60 7.96 3.39 -20.33
N GLY A 61 7.53 4.63 -20.04
CA GLY A 61 6.25 5.19 -20.44
C GLY A 61 5.07 4.79 -19.54
N VAL A 62 4.00 5.58 -19.63
CA VAL A 62 2.83 5.54 -18.73
C VAL A 62 2.20 4.16 -18.56
N ARG A 63 2.17 3.35 -19.62
CA ARG A 63 1.57 2.00 -19.55
C ARG A 63 2.42 1.06 -18.71
N SER A 64 3.75 1.14 -18.86
CA SER A 64 4.67 0.33 -18.05
C SER A 64 4.63 0.78 -16.60
N ASP A 65 4.61 2.09 -16.35
CA ASP A 65 4.55 2.66 -15.00
C ASP A 65 3.30 2.20 -14.25
N GLY A 66 2.14 2.21 -14.93
CA GLY A 66 0.89 1.74 -14.34
C GLY A 66 0.87 0.24 -14.02
N LEU A 67 1.50 -0.59 -14.87
CA LEU A 67 1.67 -2.02 -14.62
C LEU A 67 2.65 -2.28 -13.47
N GLU A 68 3.71 -1.50 -13.38
CA GLU A 68 4.69 -1.57 -12.31
C GLU A 68 4.06 -1.17 -10.96
N GLY A 69 3.21 -0.13 -10.96
CA GLY A 69 2.38 0.26 -9.83
C GLY A 69 1.45 -0.86 -9.37
N TYR A 70 0.76 -1.52 -10.31
CA TYR A 70 -0.05 -2.70 -10.02
C TYR A 70 0.80 -3.83 -9.40
N ALA A 71 1.91 -4.21 -10.03
CA ALA A 71 2.72 -5.34 -9.57
C ALA A 71 3.34 -5.12 -8.18
N ARG A 72 3.92 -3.95 -7.92
CA ARG A 72 4.53 -3.64 -6.61
C ARG A 72 3.51 -3.62 -5.49
N THR A 73 2.34 -3.06 -5.76
CA THR A 73 1.28 -2.97 -4.75
C THR A 73 0.58 -4.33 -4.56
N PHE A 74 0.46 -5.15 -5.60
CA PHE A 74 0.00 -6.53 -5.48
C PHE A 74 0.92 -7.36 -4.57
N LEU A 75 2.25 -7.25 -4.74
CA LEU A 75 3.21 -7.89 -3.85
C LEU A 75 3.07 -7.41 -2.40
N ALA A 76 2.91 -6.10 -2.19
CA ALA A 76 2.69 -5.54 -0.86
C ALA A 76 1.40 -6.07 -0.21
N ALA A 77 0.30 -6.15 -0.98
CA ALA A 77 -0.97 -6.73 -0.52
C ALA A 77 -0.82 -8.22 -0.19
N GLY A 78 -0.13 -8.99 -1.04
CA GLY A 78 0.16 -10.40 -0.81
C GLY A 78 0.91 -10.63 0.50
N PHE A 79 2.00 -9.89 0.76
CA PHE A 79 2.75 -9.99 2.02
C PHE A 79 1.92 -9.54 3.22
N ARG A 80 1.12 -8.48 3.06
CA ARG A 80 0.26 -7.94 4.12
C ARG A 80 -0.80 -8.95 4.57
N VAL A 81 -1.45 -9.62 3.63
CA VAL A 81 -2.48 -10.65 3.90
C VAL A 81 -1.84 -11.94 4.42
N ALA A 82 -0.73 -12.38 3.84
CA ALA A 82 0.00 -13.54 4.33
C ALA A 82 0.47 -13.34 5.79
N GLY A 83 1.01 -12.16 6.12
CA GLY A 83 1.39 -11.79 7.47
C GLY A 83 0.23 -11.72 8.47
N ALA A 84 -1.00 -11.54 7.99
CA ALA A 84 -2.23 -11.57 8.79
C ALA A 84 -2.89 -12.96 8.87
N GLY A 85 -2.18 -14.02 8.45
CA GLY A 85 -2.71 -15.39 8.44
C GLY A 85 -3.83 -15.60 7.41
N GLY A 86 -3.74 -14.91 6.27
CA GLY A 86 -4.73 -15.01 5.19
C GLY A 86 -5.97 -14.12 5.36
N LYS A 87 -6.05 -13.32 6.43
CA LYS A 87 -7.14 -12.37 6.62
C LYS A 87 -6.99 -11.18 5.67
N ASP A 88 -7.99 -10.96 4.84
CA ASP A 88 -8.07 -9.82 3.91
C ASP A 88 -9.33 -8.98 4.16
N PRO A 89 -9.39 -8.21 5.26
CA PRO A 89 -10.58 -7.43 5.62
C PRO A 89 -10.91 -6.31 4.63
N GLN A 90 -9.98 -5.97 3.74
CA GLN A 90 -10.12 -4.89 2.75
C GLN A 90 -10.46 -5.43 1.35
N GLY A 91 -10.50 -6.75 1.17
CA GLY A 91 -10.75 -7.41 -0.11
C GLY A 91 -9.70 -7.04 -1.17
N LEU A 92 -8.44 -6.84 -0.75
CA LEU A 92 -7.36 -6.44 -1.64
C LEU A 92 -7.09 -7.50 -2.70
N LEU A 93 -7.01 -8.78 -2.32
CA LEU A 93 -6.62 -9.86 -3.23
C LEU A 93 -7.65 -10.08 -4.34
N GLU A 94 -8.94 -9.97 -4.01
CA GLU A 94 -10.03 -10.06 -5.00
C GLU A 94 -9.94 -8.91 -6.01
N ARG A 95 -9.73 -7.67 -5.53
CA ARG A 95 -9.55 -6.50 -6.42
C ARG A 95 -8.36 -6.64 -7.35
N TYR A 96 -7.25 -7.20 -6.87
CA TYR A 96 -6.11 -7.50 -7.73
C TYR A 96 -6.47 -8.62 -8.72
N ALA A 97 -7.12 -9.69 -8.28
CA ALA A 97 -7.54 -10.78 -9.16
C ALA A 97 -8.45 -10.32 -10.31
N ASP A 98 -9.37 -9.38 -10.07
CA ASP A 98 -10.23 -8.79 -11.09
C ASP A 98 -9.46 -8.01 -12.18
N GLY A 99 -8.24 -7.57 -11.87
CA GLY A 99 -7.36 -6.85 -12.80
C GLY A 99 -6.44 -7.73 -13.65
N LEU A 100 -6.51 -9.06 -13.51
CA LEU A 100 -5.77 -10.04 -14.31
C LEU A 100 -6.56 -10.46 -15.56
#